data_AF-A0A7C3CGE8-F1
#
_entry.id   AF-A0A7C3CGE8-F1
#
_cell.length_a   1.000
_cell.length_b   1.000
_cell.length_c   1.000
_cell.angle_alpha   90.00
_cell.angle_beta   90.00
_cell.angle_gamma   90.00
#
_symmetry.space_group_name_H-M   'P 1'
#
loop_
_entity.id
_entity.type
_entity.pdbx_description
1 polymer ?
#
loop_
_entity_poly.entity_id
_entity_poly.type
_entity_poly.pdbx_seq_one_letter_code
_entity_poly.pdbx_strand_id
1 'polypeptide(L)'
;MQLQKVRASAPEKGGSEKKGPPGPGREMAELRELLELSRLRRIDQAVRAHERAHLVAGGELVRSGPHYIYRRGPDGKLYAVGGDVVLDTSAVPGDPEATLRKAEKIVRAALAPLNPSPQDIRVAVQAQIMAMEARLELARERNGGEE
;
A
#
# COMPACT_ATOMS: atom_id res chain seq x y z
N MET A 1 24.86 -60.67 54.29
CA MET A 1 24.05 -59.96 55.31
C MET A 1 23.62 -58.64 54.71
N GLN A 2 22.37 -58.18 54.61
CA GLN A 2 20.99 -58.60 54.94
C GLN A 2 20.14 -57.78 53.91
N LEU A 3 19.18 -58.33 53.15
CA LEU A 3 17.74 -58.44 53.46
C LEU A 3 17.21 -57.20 54.24
N GLN A 4 16.22 -56.41 53.80
CA GLN A 4 14.86 -56.77 53.38
C GLN A 4 14.15 -55.70 52.52
N LYS A 5 13.21 -56.20 51.71
CA LYS A 5 12.13 -55.51 50.95
C LYS A 5 11.04 -54.94 51.86
N VAL A 6 10.28 -53.92 51.38
CA VAL A 6 8.79 -53.95 51.21
C VAL A 6 8.30 -52.73 50.39
N ARG A 7 7.67 -52.97 49.21
CA ARG A 7 6.26 -52.68 48.79
C ARG A 7 5.79 -51.21 48.88
N ALA A 8 4.93 -50.63 48.04
CA ALA A 8 4.32 -50.86 46.72
C ALA A 8 3.41 -49.60 46.50
N SER A 9 3.05 -49.28 45.25
CA SER A 9 1.82 -48.55 44.82
C SER A 9 2.09 -47.40 43.83
N ALA A 10 1.81 -47.66 42.56
CA ALA A 10 1.19 -46.68 41.66
C ALA A 10 -0.34 -46.94 41.68
N PRO A 11 -1.21 -45.95 41.40
CA PRO A 11 -1.39 -45.49 40.03
C PRO A 11 -1.65 -43.98 39.83
N GLU A 12 -1.47 -43.60 38.57
CA GLU A 12 -1.96 -42.45 37.79
C GLU A 12 -2.85 -41.36 38.42
N LYS A 13 -2.62 -40.12 37.97
CA LYS A 13 -3.68 -39.34 37.29
C LYS A 13 -3.06 -38.23 36.43
N GLY A 14 -3.02 -38.49 35.12
CA GLY A 14 -2.93 -37.46 34.11
C GLY A 14 -4.16 -36.55 34.21
N GLY A 15 -3.94 -35.33 34.69
CA GLY A 15 -4.91 -34.25 34.61
C GLY A 15 -4.98 -33.76 33.17
N SER A 16 -5.81 -34.41 32.35
CA SER A 16 -6.30 -33.81 31.11
C SER A 16 -7.17 -32.62 31.53
N GLU A 17 -6.58 -31.42 31.61
CA GLU A 17 -7.34 -30.16 31.67
C GLU A 17 -8.16 -30.06 30.39
N LYS A 18 -9.39 -30.56 30.45
CA LYS A 18 -10.42 -30.23 29.48
C LYS A 18 -10.67 -28.74 29.60
N LYS A 19 -10.06 -27.94 28.70
CA LYS A 19 -10.47 -26.55 28.46
C LYS A 19 -11.97 -26.59 28.13
N GLY A 20 -12.80 -26.20 29.10
CA GLY A 20 -14.22 -25.95 28.86
C GLY A 20 -14.41 -24.89 27.77
N PRO A 21 -15.62 -24.80 27.18
CA PRO A 21 -15.89 -23.81 26.14
C PRO A 21 -15.52 -22.39 26.64
N PRO A 22 -14.99 -21.54 25.75
CA PRO A 22 -14.62 -20.17 26.12
C PRO A 22 -15.83 -19.45 26.74
N GLY A 23 -15.60 -18.71 27.83
CA GLY A 23 -16.66 -17.87 28.41
C GLY A 23 -17.04 -16.72 27.47
N PRO A 24 -18.20 -16.07 27.67
CA PRO A 24 -18.75 -15.07 26.74
C PRO A 24 -17.79 -13.92 26.39
N GLY A 25 -16.91 -13.53 27.33
CA GLY A 25 -15.91 -12.49 27.09
C GLY A 25 -14.77 -12.92 26.15
N ARG A 26 -14.41 -14.21 26.10
CA ARG A 26 -13.41 -14.73 25.15
C ARG A 26 -13.98 -14.82 23.74
N GLU A 27 -15.21 -15.31 23.59
CA GLU A 27 -15.89 -15.36 22.29
C GLU A 27 -16.03 -13.96 21.67
N MET A 28 -16.36 -12.96 22.49
CA MET A 28 -16.44 -11.56 22.04
C MET A 28 -15.08 -10.99 21.62
N ALA A 29 -13.99 -11.39 22.28
CA ALA A 29 -12.63 -10.97 21.91
C ALA A 29 -12.18 -11.60 20.59
N GLU A 30 -12.39 -12.91 20.44
CA GLU A 30 -12.09 -13.64 19.19
C GLU A 30 -12.87 -13.07 18.00
N LEU A 31 -14.15 -12.74 18.18
CA LEU A 31 -14.96 -12.10 17.15
C LEU A 31 -14.40 -10.73 16.73
N ARG A 32 -13.93 -9.91 17.69
CA ARG A 32 -13.32 -8.61 17.40
C ARG A 32 -12.03 -8.76 16.60
N GLU A 33 -11.18 -9.72 16.96
CA GLU A 33 -9.95 -10.01 16.21
C GLU A 33 -10.24 -10.46 14.78
N LEU A 34 -11.22 -11.34 14.59
CA LEU A 34 -11.62 -11.81 13.25
C LEU A 34 -12.17 -10.66 12.38
N LEU A 35 -12.97 -9.76 12.96
CA LEU A 35 -13.47 -8.58 12.27
C LEU A 35 -12.34 -7.62 11.88
N GLU A 36 -11.37 -7.41 12.78
CA GLU A 36 -10.21 -6.57 12.47
C GLU A 36 -9.35 -7.17 11.36
N LEU A 37 -9.05 -8.47 11.42
CA LEU A 37 -8.28 -9.16 10.39
C LEU A 37 -8.98 -9.09 9.03
N SER A 38 -10.30 -9.27 9.00
CA SER A 38 -11.10 -9.13 7.77
C SER A 38 -11.00 -7.72 7.20
N ARG A 39 -11.10 -6.69 8.06
CA ARG A 39 -10.94 -5.28 7.66
C ARG A 39 -9.54 -5.02 7.11
N LEU A 40 -8.50 -5.46 7.80
CA LEU A 40 -7.11 -5.27 7.40
C LEU A 40 -6.80 -5.92 6.04
N ARG A 41 -7.29 -7.14 5.80
CA ARG A 41 -7.14 -7.82 4.50
C ARG A 41 -7.78 -7.05 3.36
N ARG A 42 -8.99 -6.51 3.57
CA ARG A 42 -9.68 -5.69 2.57
C ARG A 42 -8.91 -4.42 2.26
N ILE A 43 -8.41 -3.75 3.29
CA ILE A 43 -7.61 -2.52 3.11
C ILE A 43 -6.31 -2.84 2.36
N ASP A 44 -5.57 -3.88 2.76
CA ASP A 44 -4.32 -4.27 2.10
C ASP A 44 -4.51 -4.56 0.61
N GLN A 45 -5.56 -5.31 0.26
CA GLN A 45 -5.91 -5.58 -1.13
C GLN A 45 -6.23 -4.30 -1.90
N ALA A 46 -7.02 -3.40 -1.31
CA ALA A 46 -7.39 -2.13 -1.92
C ALA A 46 -6.17 -1.22 -2.14
N VAL A 47 -5.30 -1.07 -1.15
CA VAL A 47 -4.07 -0.28 -1.23
C VAL A 47 -3.15 -0.84 -2.31
N ARG A 48 -2.91 -2.15 -2.34
CA ARG A 48 -2.06 -2.77 -3.36
C ARG A 48 -2.62 -2.60 -4.77
N ALA A 49 -3.93 -2.71 -4.92
CA ALA A 49 -4.60 -2.46 -6.20
C ALA A 49 -4.48 -0.99 -6.62
N HIS A 50 -4.62 -0.06 -5.68
CA HIS A 50 -4.45 1.37 -5.88
C HIS A 50 -3.03 1.69 -6.38
N GLU A 51 -1.99 1.25 -5.65
CA GLU A 51 -0.60 1.51 -6.06
C GLU A 51 -0.24 0.82 -7.37
N ARG A 52 -0.78 -0.38 -7.63
CA ARG A 52 -0.56 -1.07 -8.90
C ARG A 52 -1.17 -0.28 -10.07
N ALA A 53 -2.33 0.35 -9.88
CA ALA A 53 -2.94 1.16 -10.93
C ALA A 53 -2.06 2.35 -11.31
N HIS A 54 -1.48 3.05 -10.32
CA HIS A 54 -0.48 4.09 -10.58
C HIS A 54 0.75 3.55 -11.29
N LEU A 55 1.31 2.42 -10.82
CA LEU A 55 2.50 1.82 -11.42
C LEU A 55 2.30 1.48 -12.91
N VAL A 56 1.19 0.81 -13.23
CA VAL A 56 0.87 0.39 -14.60
C VAL A 56 0.62 1.60 -15.49
N ALA A 57 -0.09 2.61 -15.00
CA ALA A 57 -0.37 3.82 -15.78
C ALA A 57 0.86 4.73 -15.94
N GLY A 58 1.75 4.75 -14.94
CA GLY A 58 2.97 5.54 -14.94
C GLY A 58 4.06 4.96 -15.85
N GLY A 59 4.21 3.63 -15.89
CA GLY A 59 5.19 2.96 -16.75
C GLY A 59 6.60 3.53 -16.59
N GLU A 60 7.17 4.05 -17.68
CA GLU A 60 8.51 4.67 -17.73
C GLU A 60 8.66 5.93 -16.85
N LEU A 61 7.55 6.56 -16.46
CA LEU A 61 7.56 7.76 -15.62
C LEU A 61 7.75 7.43 -14.13
N VAL A 62 7.64 6.16 -13.75
CA VAL A 62 7.78 5.74 -12.36
C VAL A 62 9.25 5.86 -11.97
N ARG A 63 9.55 6.83 -11.11
CA ARG A 63 10.88 7.01 -10.51
C ARG A 63 11.13 6.02 -9.38
N SER A 64 10.09 5.69 -8.63
CA SER A 64 10.17 4.72 -7.54
C SER A 64 8.89 3.89 -7.48
N GLY A 65 9.06 2.58 -7.35
CA GLY A 65 7.94 1.64 -7.21
C GLY A 65 7.11 1.90 -5.95
N PRO A 66 6.07 1.09 -5.72
CA PRO A 66 5.12 1.34 -4.64
C PRO A 66 5.79 1.24 -3.28
N HIS A 67 5.68 2.32 -2.52
CA HIS A 67 5.98 2.35 -1.10
C HIS A 67 4.71 2.00 -0.34
N TYR A 68 4.84 1.27 0.77
CA TYR A 68 3.70 0.84 1.57
C TYR A 68 3.89 1.22 3.03
N ILE A 69 2.83 1.76 3.61
CA ILE A 69 2.69 1.97 5.05
C ILE A 69 1.97 0.75 5.62
N TYR A 70 2.56 0.11 6.63
CA TYR A 70 2.05 -1.13 7.18
C TYR A 70 1.44 -0.97 8.57
N ARG A 71 0.42 -1.77 8.86
CA ARG A 71 -0.09 -2.02 10.20
C ARG A 71 0.04 -3.49 10.56
N ARG A 72 0.47 -3.79 11.79
CA ARG A 72 0.49 -5.16 12.31
C ARG A 72 -0.91 -5.55 12.78
N GLY A 73 -1.41 -6.70 12.32
CA GLY A 73 -2.68 -7.26 12.76
C GLY A 73 -2.57 -8.10 14.03
N PRO A 74 -3.70 -8.50 14.64
CA PRO A 74 -3.74 -9.42 15.79
C PRO A 74 -3.06 -10.77 15.54
N ASP A 75 -2.96 -11.20 14.28
CA ASP A 75 -2.26 -12.40 13.84
C ASP A 75 -0.73 -12.22 13.68
N GLY A 76 -0.20 -11.04 14.04
CA GLY A 76 1.21 -10.68 13.93
C GLY A 76 1.68 -10.32 12.52
N LYS A 77 0.82 -10.43 11.49
CA LYS A 77 1.17 -10.13 10.09
C LYS A 77 1.07 -8.65 9.79
N LEU A 78 1.81 -8.21 8.77
CA LEU A 78 1.76 -6.83 8.28
C LEU A 78 0.75 -6.71 7.13
N TYR A 79 -0.05 -5.66 7.18
CA TYR A 79 -1.07 -5.31 6.19
C TYR A 79 -0.82 -3.88 5.70
N ALA A 80 -0.78 -3.67 4.39
CA ALA A 80 -0.66 -2.34 3.80
C ALA A 80 -1.94 -1.53 4.10
N VAL A 81 -1.78 -0.35 4.67
CA VAL A 81 -2.88 0.57 5.02
C VAL A 81 -2.78 1.91 4.30
N GLY A 82 -1.69 2.12 3.58
CA GLY A 82 -1.48 3.22 2.65
C GLY A 82 -0.25 2.92 1.78
N GLY A 83 -0.04 3.74 0.76
CA GLY A 83 1.12 3.65 -0.11
C GLY A 83 1.17 4.84 -1.05
N ASP A 84 2.26 4.89 -1.82
CA ASP A 84 2.43 5.86 -2.89
C ASP A 84 3.40 5.35 -3.97
N VAL A 85 3.20 5.83 -5.19
CA VAL A 85 4.11 5.64 -6.34
C VAL A 85 4.64 7.00 -6.76
N VAL A 86 5.97 7.12 -6.87
CA VAL A 86 6.59 8.40 -7.22
C VAL A 86 6.75 8.50 -8.74
N LEU A 87 6.07 9.47 -9.33
CA LEU A 87 6.21 9.83 -10.75
C LEU A 87 7.25 10.94 -10.93
N ASP A 88 7.98 10.90 -12.04
CA ASP A 88 8.90 11.97 -12.43
C ASP A 88 8.13 13.17 -13.02
N THR A 89 8.00 14.23 -12.21
CA THR A 89 7.37 15.50 -12.57
C THR A 89 8.35 16.56 -13.06
N SER A 90 9.53 16.17 -13.57
CA SER A 90 10.50 17.10 -14.18
C SER A 90 10.25 17.34 -15.67
N ALA A 91 10.49 18.56 -16.13
CA ALA A 91 10.37 18.91 -17.55
C ALA A 91 11.48 18.22 -18.35
N VAL A 92 11.27 18.07 -19.66
CA VAL A 92 12.32 17.62 -20.58
C VAL A 92 13.12 18.85 -21.00
N PRO A 93 14.41 18.98 -20.61
CA PRO A 93 15.18 20.18 -20.88
C PRO A 93 15.31 20.47 -22.38
N GLY A 94 14.98 21.69 -22.78
CA GLY A 94 15.11 22.15 -24.17
C GLY A 94 14.13 21.50 -25.16
N ASP A 95 13.11 20.79 -24.68
CA ASP A 95 12.06 20.22 -25.52
C ASP A 95 10.68 20.45 -24.87
N PRO A 96 10.06 21.62 -25.11
CA PRO A 96 8.75 21.92 -24.56
C PRO A 96 7.65 20.99 -25.13
N GLU A 97 7.84 20.48 -26.35
CA GLU A 97 6.95 19.51 -26.97
C GLU A 97 6.95 18.16 -26.23
N ALA A 98 8.13 17.64 -25.90
CA ALA A 98 8.27 16.44 -25.08
C ALA A 98 7.81 16.68 -23.65
N THR A 99 8.05 17.86 -23.09
CA THR A 99 7.55 18.26 -21.77
C THR A 99 6.02 18.21 -21.72
N LEU A 100 5.33 18.75 -22.73
CA LEU A 100 3.88 18.69 -22.84
C LEU A 100 3.36 17.24 -22.90
N ARG A 101 3.96 16.40 -23.76
CA ARG A 101 3.59 14.98 -23.86
C ARG A 101 3.84 14.22 -22.55
N LYS A 102 4.94 14.50 -21.86
CA LYS A 102 5.30 13.92 -20.56
C LYS A 102 4.30 14.33 -19.49
N ALA A 103 3.97 15.62 -19.41
CA ALA A 103 2.98 16.17 -18.49
C ALA A 103 1.61 15.48 -18.64
N GLU A 104 1.11 15.32 -19.86
CA GLU A 104 -0.17 14.65 -20.11
C GLU A 104 -0.16 13.17 -19.68
N LYS A 105 0.96 12.46 -19.91
CA LYS A 105 1.14 11.09 -19.39
C LYS A 105 1.12 11.07 -17.86
N ILE A 106 1.78 12.02 -17.19
CA ILE A 106 1.79 12.11 -15.72
C ILE A 106 0.38 12.35 -15.18
N VAL A 107 -0.40 13.27 -15.78
CA VAL A 107 -1.80 13.51 -15.36
C VAL A 107 -2.62 12.23 -15.44
N ARG A 108 -2.52 11.48 -16.54
CA ARG A 108 -3.23 10.21 -16.69
C ARG A 108 -2.80 9.17 -15.65
N ALA A 109 -1.51 9.07 -15.36
CA ALA A 109 -0.99 8.14 -14.37
C ALA A 109 -1.40 8.49 -12.94
N ALA A 110 -1.36 9.77 -12.59
CA ALA A 110 -1.75 10.28 -11.28
C ALA A 110 -3.27 10.20 -11.04
N LEU A 111 -4.09 10.18 -12.09
CA LEU A 111 -5.54 10.04 -11.97
C LEU A 111 -6.05 8.64 -12.34
N ALA A 112 -5.15 7.66 -12.46
CA ALA A 112 -5.50 6.31 -12.94
C ALA A 112 -6.39 5.49 -11.98
N PRO A 113 -6.20 5.49 -10.65
CA PRO A 113 -7.12 4.81 -9.75
C PRO A 113 -8.49 5.50 -9.72
N LEU A 114 -9.55 4.76 -9.41
CA LEU A 114 -10.91 5.31 -9.30
C LEU A 114 -11.07 6.32 -8.16
N ASN A 115 -10.19 6.26 -7.16
CA ASN A 115 -10.23 7.07 -5.95
C ASN A 115 -8.85 7.66 -5.64
N PRO A 116 -8.29 8.53 -6.50
CA PRO A 116 -6.95 9.09 -6.30
C PRO A 116 -6.86 9.80 -4.95
N SER A 117 -5.73 9.66 -4.27
CA SER A 117 -5.48 10.33 -3.00
C SER A 117 -5.24 11.84 -3.22
N PRO A 118 -5.31 12.65 -2.15
CA PRO A 118 -4.91 14.05 -2.23
C PRO A 118 -3.46 14.24 -2.73
N GLN A 119 -2.57 13.27 -2.54
CA GLN A 119 -1.21 13.32 -3.07
C GLN A 119 -1.19 13.17 -4.58
N ASP A 120 -1.93 12.21 -5.11
CA ASP A 120 -1.98 11.96 -6.56
C ASP A 120 -2.61 13.13 -7.30
N ILE A 121 -3.65 13.74 -6.70
CA ILE A 121 -4.24 14.97 -7.21
C ILE A 121 -3.19 16.10 -7.27
N ARG A 122 -2.34 16.26 -6.24
CA ARG A 122 -1.26 17.27 -6.29
C ARG A 122 -0.28 17.01 -7.42
N VAL A 123 0.09 15.75 -7.66
CA VAL A 123 0.97 15.36 -8.78
C VAL A 123 0.31 15.69 -10.12
N ALA A 124 -0.99 15.40 -10.28
CA ALA A 124 -1.75 15.76 -11.47
C ALA A 124 -1.78 17.27 -11.70
N VAL A 125 -2.00 18.08 -10.65
CA VAL A 125 -2.00 19.54 -10.74
C VAL A 125 -0.62 20.07 -11.13
N GLN A 126 0.46 19.55 -10.53
CA GLN A 126 1.83 19.93 -10.91
C GLN A 126 2.11 19.63 -12.39
N ALA A 127 1.68 18.47 -12.88
CA ALA A 127 1.82 18.13 -14.30
C ALA A 127 0.97 19.03 -15.21
N GLN A 128 -0.22 19.46 -14.78
CA GLN A 128 -1.01 20.43 -15.54
C GLN A 128 -0.31 21.80 -15.65
N ILE A 129 0.33 22.25 -14.58
CA ILE A 129 1.13 23.48 -14.59
C ILE A 129 2.30 23.34 -15.57
N MET A 130 3.04 22.23 -15.51
CA MET A 130 4.10 21.92 -16.48
C MET A 130 3.59 21.93 -17.93
N ALA A 131 2.43 21.34 -18.20
CA ALA A 131 1.83 21.36 -19.55
C ALA A 131 1.49 22.78 -20.02
N MET A 132 1.04 23.65 -19.10
CA MET A 132 0.75 25.04 -19.41
C MET A 132 2.05 25.81 -19.74
N GLU A 133 3.10 25.65 -18.95
CA GLU A 133 4.40 26.28 -19.17
C GLU A 133 5.00 25.86 -20.53
N ALA A 134 4.98 24.56 -20.83
CA ALA A 134 5.42 24.03 -22.11
C ALA A 134 4.65 24.60 -23.31
N ARG A 135 3.32 24.77 -23.19
CA ARG A 135 2.51 25.41 -24.24
C ARG A 135 2.89 26.87 -24.46
N LEU A 136 3.22 27.59 -23.40
CA LEU A 136 3.67 28.98 -23.50
C LEU A 136 5.04 29.07 -24.19
N GLU A 137 5.96 28.15 -23.89
CA GLU A 137 7.27 28.08 -24.54
C GLU A 137 7.13 27.77 -26.04
N LEU A 138 6.32 26.77 -26.41
CA LEU A 138 6.03 26.47 -27.82
C LEU A 138 5.44 27.65 -28.59
N ALA A 139 4.59 28.44 -27.94
CA ALA A 139 4.03 29.64 -28.57
C ALA A 139 5.11 30.71 -28.81
N ARG A 140 6.10 30.85 -27.91
CA ARG A 140 7.22 31.78 -28.06
C ARG A 140 8.18 31.33 -29.17
N GLU A 141 8.49 30.04 -29.23
CA GLU A 141 9.35 29.47 -30.28
C GLU A 141 8.75 29.67 -31.68
N ARG A 142 7.43 29.53 -31.82
CA ARG A 142 6.72 29.82 -33.08
C ARG A 142 6.86 31.28 -33.48
N ASN A 143 6.66 32.21 -32.55
CA ASN A 143 6.73 33.64 -32.84
C ASN A 143 8.17 34.14 -33.06
N GLY A 144 9.17 33.54 -32.39
CA GLY A 144 10.59 33.89 -32.55
C GLY A 144 11.27 33.24 -33.75
N GLY A 145 10.65 32.24 -34.37
CA GLY A 145 11.10 31.65 -35.64
C GLY A 145 10.58 32.38 -36.89
N GLU A 146 9.76 33.42 -36.72
CA GLU A 146 9.22 34.26 -37.80
C GLU A 146 9.98 35.59 -37.99
N GLU A 147 11.10 35.81 -37.28
CA GLU A 147 12.06 36.92 -37.46
C GLU A 147 13.35 36.47 -38.18
#